data_AF-A0A0Q4B793-F1
#
_entry.id   AF-A0A0Q4B793-F1
#
_cell.length_a   1.000
_cell.length_b   1.000
_cell.length_c   1.000
_cell.angle_alpha   90.00
_cell.angle_beta   90.00
_cell.angle_gamma   90.00
#
_symmetry.space_group_name_H-M   'P 1'
#
loop_
_entity.id
_entity.type
_entity.pdbx_description
1 polymer ?
#
loop_
_entity_poly.entity_id
_entity_poly.type
_entity_poly.pdbx_seq_one_letter_code
_entity_poly.pdbx_strand_id
1 'polypeptide(L)'
;MKRLNASHTFNTANLGSLQKLDGYAQTAFFDFADYVKVLCGGTTPPEFDETIGRLVPHYRYTPHIYTALSSSNGGFSTVPVHTFSGITISDPTQNSYIVAYKVQTAWWKA
;
A
#
# COMPACT_ATOMS: atom_id res chain seq x y z
N MET A 1 2.66 -4.05 -13.27
CA MET A 1 3.65 -4.03 -12.16
C MET A 1 5.04 -4.47 -12.55
N LYS A 2 5.27 -5.69 -13.07
CA LYS A 2 6.61 -6.16 -13.45
C LYS A 2 7.45 -5.13 -14.23
N ARG A 3 6.85 -4.46 -15.24
CA ARG A 3 7.49 -3.37 -16.00
C ARG A 3 7.89 -2.17 -15.13
N LEU A 4 7.03 -1.77 -14.19
CA LEU A 4 7.29 -0.64 -13.29
C LEU A 4 8.43 -0.97 -12.32
N ASN A 5 8.40 -2.17 -11.73
CA ASN A 5 9.45 -2.64 -10.81
C ASN A 5 10.82 -2.84 -11.52
N ALA A 6 10.82 -3.05 -12.84
CA ALA A 6 12.05 -3.13 -13.62
C ALA A 6 12.69 -1.76 -13.91
N SER A 7 11.90 -0.67 -13.87
CA SER A 7 12.38 0.69 -14.19
C SER A 7 12.37 1.65 -13.00
N HIS A 8 11.74 1.29 -11.88
CA HIS A 8 11.62 2.11 -10.69
C HIS A 8 11.98 1.31 -9.44
N THR A 9 12.67 1.97 -8.51
CA THR A 9 12.95 1.45 -7.17
C THR A 9 12.29 2.38 -6.15
N PHE A 10 11.51 1.82 -5.24
CA PHE A 10 10.85 2.61 -4.21
C PHE A 10 11.87 3.24 -3.25
N ASN A 11 11.79 4.56 -3.05
CA ASN A 11 12.60 5.26 -2.04
C ASN A 11 11.96 5.08 -0.65
N THR A 12 12.62 4.35 0.24
CA THR A 12 12.10 4.06 1.60
C THR A 12 11.91 5.31 2.45
N ALA A 13 12.56 6.44 2.14
CA ALA A 13 12.29 7.71 2.80
C ALA A 13 10.84 8.19 2.59
N ASN A 14 10.17 7.73 1.53
CA ASN A 14 8.78 8.07 1.23
C ASN A 14 7.76 7.14 1.90
N LEU A 15 8.18 6.23 2.79
CA LEU A 15 7.25 5.32 3.48
C LEU A 15 6.15 6.06 4.24
N GLY A 16 6.50 7.15 4.91
CA GLY A 16 5.57 7.95 5.70
C GLY A 16 4.55 8.73 4.88
N SER A 17 4.74 8.87 3.56
CA SER A 17 3.78 9.55 2.69
C SER A 17 2.71 8.63 2.11
N LEU A 18 2.88 7.30 2.24
CA LEU A 18 1.93 6.33 1.71
C LEU A 18 0.68 6.23 2.60
N GLN A 19 -0.49 6.11 1.97
CA GLN A 19 -1.71 5.73 2.65
C GLN A 19 -1.56 4.32 3.26
N LYS A 20 -1.51 4.25 4.59
CA LYS A 20 -1.63 2.99 5.31
C LYS A 20 -3.09 2.55 5.39
N LEU A 21 -3.35 1.26 5.29
CA LEU A 21 -4.69 0.68 5.40
C LEU A 21 -4.78 -0.37 6.53
N ASP A 22 -3.90 -0.23 7.52
CA ASP A 22 -3.88 -1.06 8.73
C ASP A 22 -3.57 -0.26 10.00
N GLY A 23 -3.76 -0.92 11.13
CA GLY A 23 -3.48 -0.38 12.44
C GLY A 23 -2.16 -0.81 13.06
N TYR A 24 -1.23 -1.41 12.31
CA TYR A 24 0.04 -1.85 12.87
C TYR A 24 0.98 -0.67 13.16
N ALA A 25 1.89 -0.85 14.12
CA ALA A 25 2.97 0.12 14.36
C ALA A 25 3.91 0.25 13.15
N GLN A 26 4.24 -0.88 12.53
CA GLN A 26 4.94 -0.94 11.24
C GLN A 26 3.93 -1.35 10.17
N THR A 27 3.56 -0.43 9.30
CA THR A 27 2.56 -0.65 8.25
C THR A 27 2.92 -1.87 7.40
N ALA A 28 1.99 -2.80 7.32
CA ALA A 28 2.07 -4.00 6.48
C ALA A 28 1.33 -3.80 5.15
N PHE A 29 0.20 -3.10 5.19
CA PHE A 29 -0.76 -2.95 4.11
C PHE A 29 -0.89 -1.48 3.72
N PHE A 30 -0.39 -1.16 2.53
CA PHE A 30 -0.47 0.17 1.94
C PHE A 30 -1.51 0.17 0.82
N ASP A 31 -2.13 1.32 0.54
CA ASP A 31 -2.94 1.48 -0.65
C ASP A 31 -2.12 1.24 -1.93
N PHE A 32 -2.63 0.39 -2.83
CA PHE A 32 -1.85 -0.05 -3.98
C PHE A 32 -1.65 1.06 -5.03
N ALA A 33 -2.71 1.80 -5.37
CA ALA A 33 -2.57 2.89 -6.33
C ALA A 33 -1.70 4.03 -5.79
N ASP A 34 -1.83 4.37 -4.51
CA ASP A 34 -0.99 5.38 -3.86
C ASP A 34 0.49 4.97 -3.85
N TYR A 35 0.77 3.69 -3.56
CA TYR A 35 2.12 3.12 -3.68
C TYR A 35 2.70 3.30 -5.09
N VAL A 36 1.93 2.98 -6.13
CA VAL A 36 2.42 3.11 -7.51
C VAL A 36 2.62 4.56 -7.91
N LYS A 37 1.73 5.46 -7.49
CA LYS A 37 1.88 6.90 -7.72
C LYS A 37 3.20 7.41 -7.14
N VAL A 38 3.51 7.05 -5.89
CA VAL A 38 4.76 7.48 -5.23
C VAL A 38 5.99 6.79 -5.84
N LEU A 39 5.90 5.50 -6.19
CA LEU A 39 6.95 4.76 -6.90
C LEU A 39 7.33 5.43 -8.23
N CYS A 40 6.35 5.96 -8.95
CA CYS A 40 6.51 6.63 -10.23
C CYS A 40 6.64 8.16 -10.12
N GLY A 41 7.13 8.68 -9.00
CA GLY A 41 7.50 10.09 -8.86
C GLY A 41 6.31 11.05 -8.71
N GLY A 42 5.15 10.57 -8.27
CA GLY A 42 3.96 11.37 -7.99
C GLY A 42 2.89 11.33 -9.07
N THR A 43 3.12 10.61 -10.17
CA THR A 43 2.16 10.40 -11.26
C THR A 43 1.97 8.92 -11.53
N THR A 44 0.75 8.52 -11.86
CA THR A 44 0.44 7.13 -12.18
C THR A 44 0.50 6.92 -13.69
N PRO A 45 1.16 5.86 -14.18
CA PRO A 45 1.11 5.52 -15.61
C PRO A 45 -0.32 5.20 -16.05
N PRO A 46 -0.79 5.72 -17.20
CA PRO A 46 -2.17 5.50 -17.68
C PRO A 46 -2.55 4.02 -17.79
N GLU A 47 -1.61 3.15 -18.18
CA GLU A 47 -1.87 1.72 -18.29
C GLU A 47 -2.11 1.07 -16.92
N PHE A 48 -1.50 1.61 -15.84
CA PHE A 48 -1.79 1.16 -14.49
C PHE A 48 -3.19 1.59 -14.06
N ASP A 49 -3.57 2.85 -14.29
CA ASP A 49 -4.90 3.38 -13.94
C ASP A 49 -6.03 2.59 -14.64
N GLU A 50 -5.86 2.26 -15.92
CA GLU A 50 -6.83 1.43 -16.64
C GLU A 50 -6.88 0.00 -16.08
N THR A 51 -5.72 -0.56 -15.72
CA THR A 51 -5.63 -1.93 -15.19
C THR A 51 -6.27 -2.03 -13.80
N ILE A 52 -5.98 -1.08 -12.89
CA ILE A 52 -6.52 -1.11 -11.53
C ILE A 52 -8.04 -0.88 -11.53
N GLY A 53 -8.55 -0.03 -12.42
CA GLY A 53 -9.99 0.19 -12.58
C GLY A 53 -10.76 -1.07 -13.05
N ARG A 54 -10.10 -1.94 -13.84
CA ARG A 54 -10.67 -3.25 -14.23
C ARG A 54 -10.49 -4.31 -13.15
N LEU A 55 -9.37 -4.28 -12.42
CA LEU A 55 -9.07 -5.23 -11.36
C LEU A 55 -9.99 -5.06 -10.15
N VAL A 56 -10.26 -3.81 -9.76
CA VAL A 56 -11.10 -3.46 -8.61
C VAL A 56 -12.25 -2.55 -9.08
N PRO A 57 -13.25 -3.10 -9.80
CA PRO A 57 -14.30 -2.30 -10.44
C PRO A 57 -15.23 -1.61 -9.42
N HIS A 58 -15.27 -2.12 -8.18
CA HIS A 58 -16.13 -1.61 -7.13
C HIS A 58 -15.40 -1.56 -5.80
N TYR A 59 -15.43 -0.40 -5.15
CA TYR A 59 -14.97 -0.23 -3.78
C TYR A 59 -15.74 0.90 -3.09
N ARG A 60 -15.78 0.86 -1.76
CA ARG A 60 -16.32 1.91 -0.88
C ARG A 60 -15.43 2.01 0.35
N TYR A 61 -15.38 3.19 0.94
CA TYR A 61 -14.66 3.42 2.18
C TYR A 61 -15.38 4.49 3.01
N THR A 62 -15.25 4.38 4.33
CA THR A 62 -15.55 5.46 5.26
C THR A 62 -14.32 6.36 5.40
N PRO A 63 -14.47 7.63 5.84
CA PRO A 63 -13.32 8.51 6.04
C PRO A 63 -12.24 7.97 6.99
N HIS A 64 -12.60 6.98 7.83
CA HIS A 64 -11.69 6.31 8.75
C HIS A 64 -11.92 4.80 8.74
N ILE A 65 -10.83 4.02 8.84
CA ILE A 65 -10.84 2.58 9.11
C ILE A 65 -10.63 2.36 10.61
N TYR A 66 -11.42 1.50 11.23
CA TYR A 66 -11.24 1.13 12.63
C TYR A 66 -10.08 0.13 12.82
N THR A 67 -9.38 0.22 13.95
CA THR A 67 -8.43 -0.80 14.39
C THR A 67 -8.55 -1.06 15.90
N ALA A 68 -8.45 -2.34 16.29
CA ALA A 68 -8.39 -2.77 17.68
C ALA A 68 -6.95 -2.79 18.26
N LEU A 69 -5.96 -2.33 17.49
CA LEU A 69 -4.54 -2.43 17.84
C LEU A 69 -4.02 -1.19 18.59
N SER A 70 -4.90 -0.40 19.21
CA SER A 70 -4.54 0.86 19.87
C SER A 70 -3.44 0.70 20.92
N SER A 71 -3.41 -0.41 21.65
CA SER A 71 -2.35 -0.74 22.61
C SER A 71 -0.97 -0.99 22.00
N SER A 72 -0.92 -1.25 20.69
CA SER A 72 0.28 -1.72 19.98
C SER A 72 0.74 -0.77 18.86
N ASN A 73 0.04 0.35 18.66
CA ASN A 73 0.27 1.26 17.53
C ASN A 73 0.45 2.73 17.94
N GLY A 74 0.68 3.00 19.24
CA GLY A 74 0.81 4.36 19.76
C GLY A 74 -0.52 5.00 20.17
N GLY A 75 -1.59 4.22 20.36
CA GLY A 75 -2.82 4.66 21.00
C GLY A 75 -3.97 5.03 20.06
N PHE A 76 -3.81 4.92 18.74
CA PHE A 76 -4.88 5.28 17.81
C PHE A 76 -5.83 4.10 17.55
N SER A 77 -7.13 4.39 17.50
CA SER A 77 -8.18 3.37 17.21
C SER A 77 -8.74 3.50 15.79
N THR A 78 -8.28 4.50 15.03
CA THR A 78 -8.74 4.75 13.66
C THR A 78 -7.60 5.21 12.76
N VAL A 79 -7.68 4.85 11.49
CA VAL A 79 -6.76 5.25 10.42
C VAL A 79 -7.52 6.14 9.43
N PRO A 80 -7.11 7.40 9.20
CA PRO A 80 -7.74 8.25 8.21
C PRO A 80 -7.47 7.72 6.79
N VAL A 81 -8.47 7.83 5.91
CA VAL A 81 -8.40 7.41 4.51
C VAL A 81 -8.46 8.64 3.61
N HIS A 82 -7.32 9.00 3.03
CA HIS A 82 -7.15 10.10 2.09
C HIS A 82 -7.20 9.61 0.63
N THR A 83 -6.70 8.40 0.38
CA THR A 83 -6.79 7.71 -0.91
C THR A 83 -7.24 6.25 -0.67
N PHE A 84 -7.94 5.66 -1.63
CA PHE A 84 -8.39 4.27 -1.52
C PHE A 84 -8.65 3.64 -2.89
N SER A 85 -7.84 2.65 -3.23
CA SER A 85 -7.91 1.86 -4.47
C SER A 85 -8.67 0.54 -4.31
N GLY A 86 -9.14 0.23 -3.10
CA GLY A 86 -9.89 -0.99 -2.80
C GLY A 86 -9.05 -2.25 -2.66
N ILE A 87 -7.72 -2.17 -2.83
CA ILE A 87 -6.79 -3.28 -2.63
C ILE A 87 -5.47 -2.78 -2.04
N THR A 88 -4.80 -3.64 -1.27
CA THR A 88 -3.55 -3.30 -0.58
C THR A 88 -2.34 -3.93 -1.26
N ILE A 89 -1.15 -3.34 -1.02
CA ILE A 89 0.14 -3.93 -1.36
C ILE A 89 1.09 -3.86 -0.16
N SER A 90 2.01 -4.84 -0.05
CA SER A 90 3.01 -4.91 1.01
C SER A 90 4.45 -4.73 0.52
N ASP A 91 4.65 -4.47 -0.78
CA ASP A 91 5.97 -4.30 -1.40
C ASP A 91 6.88 -3.31 -0.64
N PRO A 92 6.43 -2.13 -0.17
CA PRO A 92 7.31 -1.22 0.55
C PRO A 92 7.45 -1.54 2.04
N THR A 93 6.71 -2.51 2.59
CA THR A 93 6.71 -2.75 4.05
C THR A 93 8.10 -2.98 4.62
N GLN A 94 8.34 -2.37 5.78
CA GLN A 94 9.45 -2.62 6.69
C GLN A 94 9.00 -3.32 7.98
N ASN A 95 7.77 -3.86 8.00
CA ASN A 95 7.29 -4.64 9.13
C ASN A 95 8.18 -5.87 9.33
N SER A 96 8.83 -5.93 10.49
CA SER A 96 9.88 -6.91 10.81
C SER A 96 9.41 -8.35 10.71
N TYR A 97 8.12 -8.61 10.91
CA TYR A 97 7.56 -9.94 10.81
C TYR A 97 7.38 -10.41 9.37
N ILE A 98 6.96 -9.53 8.45
CA ILE A 98 6.59 -9.93 7.07
C ILE A 98 7.61 -9.55 6.00
N VAL A 99 8.57 -8.67 6.30
CA VAL A 99 9.52 -8.12 5.31
C VAL A 99 10.31 -9.23 4.58
N ALA A 100 10.67 -10.31 5.28
CA ALA A 100 11.39 -11.44 4.70
C ALA A 100 10.50 -12.40 3.89
N TYR A 101 9.18 -12.35 4.09
CA TYR A 101 8.23 -13.28 3.47
C TYR A 101 7.54 -12.69 2.24
N LYS A 102 7.45 -11.35 2.11
CA LYS A 102 6.83 -10.71 0.93
C LYS A 102 7.46 -11.18 -0.39
N VAL A 103 8.77 -11.41 -0.39
CA VAL A 103 9.54 -11.87 -1.57
C VAL A 103 9.25 -13.31 -1.98
N GLN A 104 8.59 -14.08 -1.11
CA GLN A 104 8.29 -15.49 -1.36
C GLN A 104 6.93 -15.69 -2.03
N THR A 105 6.10 -14.65 -2.04
CA THR A 105 4.75 -14.70 -2.61
C THR A 105 4.77 -14.93 -4.12
N ALA A 106 3.72 -15.56 -4.66
CA ALA A 106 3.57 -15.72 -6.10
C ALA A 106 3.47 -14.36 -6.82
N TRP A 107 2.86 -13.36 -6.17
CA TRP A 107 2.80 -11.98 -6.66
C TRP A 107 4.18 -11.38 -6.88
N TRP A 108 5.08 -11.52 -5.92
CA TRP A 108 6.45 -11.00 -6.03
C TRP A 108 7.25 -11.69 -7.15
N LYS A 109 7.00 -12.99 -7.37
CA LYS A 109 7.73 -13.81 -8.35
C LYS A 109 7.23 -13.64 -9.80
N ALA A 110 6.05 -13.06 -10.00
CA ALA A 110 5.41 -12.90 -11.31
C ALA A 110 6.06 -11.79 -12.16
#